data_AF-A0A1H0SE69-F1
#
_entry.id   AF-A0A1H0SE69-F1
#
_cell.length_a   1.000
_cell.length_b   1.000
_cell.length_c   1.000
_cell.angle_alpha   90.00
_cell.angle_beta   90.00
_cell.angle_gamma   90.00
#
_symmetry.space_group_name_H-M   'P 1'
#
loop_
_entity.id
_entity.type
_entity.pdbx_description
1 polymer ?
#
loop_
_entity_poly.entity_id
_entity_poly.type
_entity_poly.pdbx_seq_one_letter_code
_entity_poly.pdbx_strand_id
1 'polypeptide(L)'
;MRNALAAVLLLMVGLLGGAAAALAVTPTAVVVEDRAGVLDQNTLLPAVRATEFYQPTKVAIYTYNGTAADNLNEEVLRFARAEHPEWISPDGQKWADGLFIFALDPVGRHVGTYMGEDRKVSPEQREDIQNASKELFRDAQWTDGTIAGVRRGAELINQPWYRSTAFVASAWLTVTAAACGAAAWLIVRWRTRVSCRKELARGDASYANVSMDLQVTELNASTIPESSRYGSTVLEKHRTFMNRYNTATELSNQVHALSRRDLGRRPNLKLIRNYADAAAELDVLDDVIADTNALLNRGASWPAAWDHQLAPFRRDLNGLEEMLSQRRAEGSSATAAALRSFRDESRSDLERWSSELADGSISPETALDRLRDARTRLSDLLKHHAETVIGAYARNEKEAGLMRKDMESAQAETKTRYGRSYEPSILGTVYPSYYFFSVPSFNSGFSTGVSSVSSARGGGATTGYGSSGGSFSGSGSSSGF
;
A
#
# COMPACT_ATOMS: atom_id res chain seq x y z
N MET A 1 -18.39 -9.93 18.44
CA MET A 1 -18.49 -11.14 17.58
C MET A 1 -19.96 -11.42 17.25
N ARG A 2 -20.84 -11.79 18.21
CA ARG A 2 -22.29 -11.96 17.97
C ARG A 2 -22.94 -10.85 17.13
N ASN A 3 -22.75 -9.59 17.49
CA ASN A 3 -23.46 -8.46 16.84
C ASN A 3 -23.05 -8.23 15.37
N ALA A 4 -21.80 -8.54 15.00
CA ALA A 4 -21.33 -8.39 13.62
C ALA A 4 -21.85 -9.54 12.72
N LEU A 5 -21.85 -10.76 13.24
CA LEU A 5 -22.46 -11.92 12.56
C LEU A 5 -23.98 -11.73 12.41
N ALA A 6 -24.67 -11.22 13.42
CA ALA A 6 -26.10 -10.92 13.35
C ALA A 6 -26.43 -9.85 12.28
N ALA A 7 -25.60 -8.80 12.15
CA ALA A 7 -25.78 -7.78 11.13
C ALA A 7 -25.61 -8.34 9.70
N VAL A 8 -24.62 -9.21 9.47
CA VAL A 8 -24.43 -9.90 8.17
C VAL A 8 -25.59 -10.85 7.86
N LEU A 9 -26.11 -11.57 8.87
CA LEU A 9 -27.25 -12.48 8.70
C LEU A 9 -28.56 -11.71 8.40
N LEU A 10 -28.79 -10.58 9.05
CA LEU A 10 -29.93 -9.69 8.75
C LEU A 10 -29.86 -9.10 7.33
N LEU A 11 -28.66 -8.72 6.87
CA LEU A 11 -28.43 -8.28 5.48
C LEU A 11 -28.73 -9.40 4.46
N MET A 12 -28.28 -10.63 4.73
CA MET A 12 -28.55 -11.80 3.88
C MET A 12 -30.05 -12.15 3.82
N VAL A 13 -30.77 -12.08 4.95
CA VAL A 13 -32.21 -12.38 4.99
C VAL A 13 -33.02 -11.27 4.30
N GLY A 14 -32.63 -10.00 4.45
CA GLY A 14 -33.26 -8.87 3.75
C GLY A 14 -33.11 -8.91 2.22
N LEU A 15 -32.03 -9.51 1.70
CA LEU A 15 -31.79 -9.69 0.26
C LEU A 15 -32.58 -10.85 -0.37
N LEU A 16 -33.09 -11.79 0.42
CA LEU A 16 -33.83 -12.96 -0.08
C LEU A 16 -35.37 -12.81 0.03
N GLY A 17 -35.86 -11.92 0.91
CA GLY A 17 -37.28 -11.72 1.16
C GLY A 17 -37.92 -10.62 0.32
N GLY A 18 -38.17 -10.87 -0.98
CA GLY A 18 -38.80 -9.83 -1.82
C GLY A 18 -39.06 -10.14 -3.30
N ALA A 19 -39.14 -11.41 -3.71
CA ALA A 19 -39.44 -11.75 -5.10
C ALA A 19 -40.95 -11.60 -5.43
N ALA A 20 -41.41 -10.36 -5.63
CA ALA A 20 -42.64 -10.13 -6.36
C ALA A 20 -42.43 -10.56 -7.82
N ALA A 21 -43.20 -11.55 -8.27
CA ALA A 21 -43.16 -12.00 -9.66
C ALA A 21 -43.67 -10.88 -10.57
N ALA A 22 -42.76 -10.24 -11.32
CA ALA A 22 -43.14 -9.31 -12.38
C ALA A 22 -43.77 -10.12 -13.52
N LEU A 23 -44.94 -9.66 -13.99
CA LEU A 23 -45.67 -10.30 -15.07
C LEU A 23 -44.84 -10.20 -16.37
N ALA A 24 -44.62 -11.34 -17.00
CA ALA A 24 -44.25 -11.38 -18.41
C ALA A 24 -45.47 -10.97 -19.24
N VAL A 25 -45.35 -9.91 -20.05
CA VAL A 25 -46.45 -9.38 -20.86
C VAL A 25 -45.98 -9.25 -22.31
N THR A 26 -46.77 -9.75 -23.25
CA THR A 26 -46.54 -9.58 -24.69
C THR A 26 -46.69 -8.11 -25.12
N PRO A 27 -46.21 -7.71 -26.32
CA PRO A 27 -46.27 -6.31 -26.76
C PRO A 27 -47.71 -5.81 -26.88
N THR A 28 -47.97 -4.56 -26.46
CA THR A 28 -49.31 -3.96 -26.56
C THR A 28 -49.70 -3.66 -28.00
N ALA A 29 -48.71 -3.35 -28.83
CA ALA A 29 -48.82 -3.22 -30.27
C ALA A 29 -47.46 -3.52 -30.92
N VAL A 30 -47.50 -4.01 -32.16
CA VAL A 30 -46.33 -4.18 -33.02
C VAL A 30 -46.60 -3.44 -34.31
N VAL A 31 -45.75 -2.45 -34.63
CA VAL A 31 -45.81 -1.66 -35.87
C VAL A 31 -44.55 -1.93 -36.67
N VAL A 32 -44.67 -2.19 -37.98
CA VAL A 32 -43.55 -2.51 -38.87
C VAL A 32 -43.60 -1.60 -40.08
N GLU A 33 -42.67 -0.65 -40.13
CA GLU A 33 -42.45 0.30 -41.22
C GLU A 33 -41.23 -0.14 -42.03
N ASP A 34 -41.42 -1.15 -42.88
CA ASP A 34 -40.35 -1.71 -43.72
C ASP A 34 -40.17 -0.90 -45.01
N ARG A 35 -39.58 0.31 -44.93
CA ARG A 35 -39.33 1.14 -46.13
C ARG A 35 -38.15 0.63 -46.97
N ALA A 36 -37.31 -0.25 -46.42
CA ALA A 36 -36.24 -0.92 -47.16
C ALA A 36 -36.73 -2.15 -47.96
N GLY A 37 -37.83 -2.78 -47.55
CA GLY A 37 -38.41 -3.97 -48.19
C GLY A 37 -37.61 -5.26 -47.93
N VAL A 38 -37.00 -5.38 -46.75
CA VAL A 38 -36.04 -6.45 -46.40
C VAL A 38 -36.56 -7.44 -45.35
N LEU A 39 -37.78 -7.25 -44.82
CA LEU A 39 -38.32 -8.03 -43.70
C LEU A 39 -39.39 -9.02 -44.15
N ASP A 40 -39.19 -10.32 -43.85
CA ASP A 40 -40.27 -11.30 -43.98
C ASP A 40 -41.24 -11.17 -42.78
N GLN A 41 -42.37 -10.53 -43.04
CA GLN A 41 -43.40 -10.32 -42.02
C GLN A 41 -44.03 -11.62 -41.50
N ASN A 42 -44.00 -12.72 -42.28
CA ASN A 42 -44.54 -14.01 -41.85
C ASN A 42 -43.70 -14.63 -40.73
N THR A 43 -42.39 -14.41 -40.74
CA THR A 43 -41.45 -14.85 -39.68
C THR A 43 -41.35 -13.80 -38.57
N LEU A 44 -41.28 -12.52 -38.92
CA LEU A 44 -41.08 -11.42 -37.97
C LEU A 44 -42.26 -11.23 -37.00
N LEU A 45 -43.49 -11.12 -37.51
CA LEU A 45 -44.65 -10.75 -36.69
C LEU A 45 -44.97 -11.79 -35.60
N PRO A 46 -44.96 -13.11 -35.86
CA PRO A 46 -45.12 -14.10 -34.79
C PRO A 46 -44.01 -14.04 -33.74
N ALA A 47 -42.75 -13.92 -34.17
CA ALA A 47 -41.61 -13.91 -33.26
C ALA A 47 -41.58 -12.69 -32.34
N VAL A 48 -41.93 -11.50 -32.86
CA VAL A 48 -41.99 -10.26 -32.08
C VAL A 48 -43.20 -10.26 -31.14
N ARG A 49 -44.38 -10.71 -31.60
CA ARG A 49 -45.59 -10.81 -30.75
C ARG A 49 -45.44 -11.81 -29.60
N ALA A 50 -44.62 -12.85 -29.78
CA ALA A 50 -44.28 -13.83 -28.74
C ALA A 50 -43.15 -13.38 -27.79
N THR A 51 -42.57 -12.19 -27.97
CA THR A 51 -41.51 -11.67 -27.09
C THR A 51 -42.10 -11.06 -25.82
N GLU A 52 -41.70 -11.57 -24.65
CA GLU A 52 -42.21 -11.12 -23.36
C GLU A 52 -41.40 -9.94 -22.79
N PHE A 53 -42.08 -8.87 -22.39
CA PHE A 53 -41.52 -7.69 -21.74
C PHE A 53 -41.93 -7.65 -20.26
N TYR A 54 -41.11 -7.02 -19.41
CA TYR A 54 -41.43 -6.80 -17.99
C TYR A 54 -42.55 -5.78 -17.74
N GLN A 55 -42.88 -4.97 -18.74
CA GLN A 55 -43.98 -4.00 -18.71
C GLN A 55 -44.63 -3.89 -20.11
N PRO A 56 -45.93 -3.54 -20.21
CA PRO A 56 -46.62 -3.36 -21.48
C PRO A 56 -45.88 -2.36 -22.39
N THR A 57 -45.45 -2.80 -23.57
CA THR A 57 -44.55 -2.03 -24.46
C THR A 57 -45.03 -2.10 -25.91
N LYS A 58 -45.07 -0.95 -26.60
CA LYS A 58 -45.29 -0.83 -28.04
C LYS A 58 -43.94 -1.02 -28.74
N VAL A 59 -43.84 -2.02 -29.60
CA VAL A 59 -42.64 -2.27 -30.40
C VAL A 59 -42.85 -1.69 -31.79
N ALA A 60 -41.97 -0.77 -32.18
CA ALA A 60 -41.89 -0.21 -33.52
C ALA A 60 -40.62 -0.73 -34.20
N ILE A 61 -40.77 -1.25 -35.41
CA ILE A 61 -39.65 -1.69 -36.26
C ILE A 61 -39.63 -0.77 -37.47
N TYR A 62 -38.48 -0.13 -37.72
CA TYR A 62 -38.30 0.79 -38.84
C TYR A 62 -37.09 0.38 -39.66
N THR A 63 -37.27 0.27 -40.98
CA THR A 63 -36.16 0.11 -41.92
C THR A 63 -36.14 1.25 -42.92
N TYR A 64 -34.94 1.67 -43.32
CA TYR A 64 -34.72 2.72 -44.30
C TYR A 64 -33.41 2.45 -45.06
N ASN A 65 -33.33 2.85 -46.33
CA ASN A 65 -32.12 2.71 -47.13
C ASN A 65 -31.37 4.06 -47.16
N GLY A 66 -30.39 4.23 -46.28
CA GLY A 66 -29.56 5.43 -46.16
C GLY A 66 -28.15 5.25 -46.72
N THR A 67 -27.24 6.10 -46.26
CA THR A 67 -25.80 6.03 -46.55
C THR A 67 -24.97 5.84 -45.29
N ALA A 68 -23.74 5.32 -45.43
CA ALA A 68 -22.85 5.11 -44.29
C ALA A 68 -22.46 6.39 -43.53
N ALA A 69 -22.62 7.57 -44.15
CA ALA A 69 -22.38 8.87 -43.54
C ALA A 69 -23.62 9.47 -42.84
N ASP A 70 -24.80 8.85 -43.00
CA ASP A 70 -26.04 9.37 -42.45
C ASP A 70 -26.13 9.12 -40.93
N ASN A 71 -26.64 10.10 -40.19
CA ASN A 71 -26.92 9.92 -38.77
C ASN A 71 -28.29 9.26 -38.58
N LEU A 72 -28.32 7.92 -38.43
CA LEU A 72 -29.55 7.17 -38.20
C LEU A 72 -30.42 7.74 -37.06
N ASN A 73 -29.81 8.33 -36.02
CA ASN A 73 -30.56 8.95 -34.92
C ASN A 73 -31.40 10.16 -35.35
N GLU A 74 -30.89 10.94 -36.30
CA GLU A 74 -31.60 12.10 -36.86
C GLU A 74 -32.69 11.65 -37.84
N GLU A 75 -32.41 10.60 -38.62
CA GLU A 75 -33.36 10.03 -39.58
C GLU A 75 -34.59 9.42 -38.89
N VAL A 76 -34.41 8.60 -37.85
CA VAL A 76 -35.55 8.00 -37.11
C VAL A 76 -36.40 9.09 -36.45
N LEU A 77 -35.77 10.16 -35.94
CA LEU A 77 -36.48 11.33 -35.37
C LEU A 77 -37.26 12.10 -36.45
N ARG A 78 -36.67 12.27 -37.65
CA ARG A 78 -37.31 12.91 -38.80
C ARG A 78 -38.53 12.12 -39.27
N PHE A 79 -38.38 10.79 -39.43
CA PHE A 79 -39.44 9.89 -39.84
C PHE A 79 -40.62 9.89 -38.85
N ALA A 80 -40.35 9.70 -37.56
CA ALA A 80 -41.38 9.68 -36.53
C ALA A 80 -42.18 10.98 -36.51
N ARG A 81 -41.54 12.16 -36.63
CA ARG A 81 -42.25 13.45 -36.68
C ARG A 81 -43.17 13.62 -37.89
N ALA A 82 -42.91 12.94 -39.00
CA ALA A 82 -43.68 13.08 -40.23
C ALA A 82 -44.84 12.09 -40.33
N GLU A 83 -44.59 10.81 -40.02
CA GLU A 83 -45.53 9.71 -40.30
C GLU A 83 -46.15 9.14 -39.01
N HIS A 84 -45.47 9.25 -37.87
CA HIS A 84 -45.89 8.71 -36.57
C HIS A 84 -45.77 9.74 -35.43
N PRO A 85 -46.52 10.85 -35.48
CA PRO A 85 -46.47 11.87 -34.44
C PRO A 85 -46.83 11.31 -33.05
N GLU A 86 -47.51 10.15 -32.97
CA GLU A 86 -47.80 9.46 -31.71
C GLU A 86 -46.59 8.70 -31.10
N TRP A 87 -45.44 8.68 -31.77
CA TRP A 87 -44.18 8.13 -31.23
C TRP A 87 -43.33 9.19 -30.51
N ILE A 88 -43.73 10.46 -30.60
CA ILE A 88 -43.06 11.59 -29.95
C ILE A 88 -43.87 12.00 -28.71
N SER A 89 -43.17 12.41 -27.65
CA SER A 89 -43.83 12.94 -26.44
C SER A 89 -44.63 14.22 -26.75
N PRO A 90 -45.71 14.53 -25.99
CA PRO A 90 -46.53 15.72 -26.24
C PRO A 90 -45.78 17.06 -26.23
N ASP A 91 -44.60 17.12 -25.62
CA ASP A 91 -43.71 18.30 -25.60
C ASP A 91 -42.72 18.38 -26.78
N GLY A 92 -42.66 17.35 -27.64
CA GLY A 92 -41.79 17.29 -28.82
C GLY A 92 -40.31 16.97 -28.56
N GLN A 93 -39.92 16.75 -27.30
CA GLN A 93 -38.51 16.69 -26.87
C GLN A 93 -37.95 15.26 -26.69
N LYS A 94 -38.82 14.25 -26.65
CA LYS A 94 -38.48 12.86 -26.30
C LYS A 94 -39.30 11.86 -27.12
N TRP A 95 -38.95 10.59 -27.02
CA TRP A 95 -39.79 9.49 -27.48
C TRP A 95 -40.98 9.30 -26.51
N ALA A 96 -42.13 8.88 -27.04
CA ALA A 96 -43.32 8.63 -26.24
C ALA A 96 -43.11 7.48 -25.23
N ASP A 97 -43.75 7.58 -24.07
CA ASP A 97 -43.68 6.55 -23.04
C ASP A 97 -44.30 5.22 -23.51
N GLY A 98 -43.76 4.12 -23.01
CA GLY A 98 -44.12 2.76 -23.42
C GLY A 98 -43.60 2.34 -24.80
N LEU A 99 -42.85 3.20 -25.51
CA LEU A 99 -42.31 2.91 -26.85
C LEU A 99 -40.91 2.31 -26.80
N PHE A 100 -40.68 1.32 -27.66
CA PHE A 100 -39.37 0.81 -28.05
C PHE A 100 -39.30 0.77 -29.59
N ILE A 101 -38.39 1.55 -30.18
CA ILE A 101 -38.10 1.55 -31.61
C ILE A 101 -36.79 0.80 -31.83
N PHE A 102 -36.83 -0.20 -32.70
CA PHE A 102 -35.65 -0.84 -33.25
C PHE A 102 -35.52 -0.46 -34.73
N ALA A 103 -34.38 0.16 -35.10
CA ALA A 103 -34.15 0.72 -36.43
C ALA A 103 -32.97 0.04 -37.13
N LEU A 104 -33.12 -0.21 -38.42
CA LEU A 104 -32.11 -0.84 -39.27
C LEU A 104 -31.94 -0.06 -40.58
N ASP A 105 -30.71 0.34 -40.88
CA ASP A 105 -30.29 0.74 -42.22
C ASP A 105 -29.39 -0.35 -42.83
N PRO A 106 -29.92 -1.21 -43.73
CA PRO A 106 -29.14 -2.29 -44.33
C PRO A 106 -28.12 -1.79 -45.36
N VAL A 107 -28.29 -0.57 -45.88
CA VAL A 107 -27.41 0.04 -46.91
C VAL A 107 -26.30 0.86 -46.25
N GLY A 108 -26.65 1.76 -45.32
CA GLY A 108 -25.70 2.52 -44.51
C GLY A 108 -25.00 1.70 -43.42
N ARG A 109 -25.42 0.45 -43.20
CA ARG A 109 -24.86 -0.49 -42.21
C ARG A 109 -24.95 0.02 -40.76
N HIS A 110 -26.07 0.65 -40.41
CA HIS A 110 -26.33 1.19 -39.07
C HIS A 110 -27.50 0.48 -38.40
N VAL A 111 -27.34 0.21 -37.10
CA VAL A 111 -28.43 -0.26 -36.22
C VAL A 111 -28.67 0.77 -35.13
N GLY A 112 -29.94 1.08 -34.85
CA GLY A 112 -30.37 2.08 -33.89
C GLY A 112 -31.39 1.51 -32.90
N THR A 113 -31.30 1.94 -31.64
CA THR A 113 -32.28 1.60 -30.60
C THR A 113 -32.74 2.86 -29.90
N TYR A 114 -34.04 3.04 -29.77
CA TYR A 114 -34.66 4.24 -29.20
C TYR A 114 -35.80 3.84 -28.26
N MET A 115 -35.94 4.56 -27.14
CA MET A 115 -36.90 4.22 -26.10
C MET A 115 -37.56 5.48 -25.52
N GLY A 116 -38.83 5.35 -25.12
CA GLY A 116 -39.48 6.25 -24.17
C GLY A 116 -38.68 6.36 -22.86
N GLU A 117 -38.85 7.44 -22.10
CA GLU A 117 -38.07 7.64 -20.87
C GLU A 117 -38.39 6.59 -19.80
N ASP A 118 -39.63 6.12 -19.76
CA ASP A 118 -40.10 5.02 -18.91
C ASP A 118 -39.66 3.62 -19.39
N ARG A 119 -38.95 3.54 -20.52
CA ARG A 119 -38.33 2.33 -21.11
C ARG A 119 -36.82 2.47 -21.27
N LYS A 120 -36.23 3.53 -20.71
CA LYS A 120 -34.82 3.93 -20.85
C LYS A 120 -33.84 2.93 -20.23
N VAL A 121 -32.84 2.53 -21.01
CA VAL A 121 -31.73 1.67 -20.58
C VAL A 121 -30.39 2.41 -20.64
N SER A 122 -29.36 1.91 -19.95
CA SER A 122 -28.03 2.51 -19.92
C SER A 122 -27.35 2.51 -21.31
N PRO A 123 -26.34 3.36 -21.57
CA PRO A 123 -25.61 3.35 -22.85
C PRO A 123 -25.04 1.97 -23.19
N GLU A 124 -24.49 1.26 -22.22
CA GLU A 124 -23.95 -0.10 -22.37
C GLU A 124 -25.06 -1.10 -22.73
N GLN A 125 -26.24 -0.98 -22.11
CA GLN A 125 -27.40 -1.81 -22.46
C GLN A 125 -27.92 -1.53 -23.88
N ARG A 126 -27.82 -0.29 -24.39
CA ARG A 126 -28.14 0.01 -25.80
C ARG A 126 -27.15 -0.63 -26.75
N GLU A 127 -25.86 -0.63 -26.38
CA GLU A 127 -24.82 -1.30 -27.15
C GLU A 127 -25.06 -2.82 -27.19
N ASP A 128 -25.41 -3.45 -26.06
CA ASP A 128 -25.81 -4.86 -25.97
C ASP A 128 -26.98 -5.21 -26.92
N ILE A 129 -28.02 -4.38 -26.95
CA ILE A 129 -29.21 -4.56 -27.82
C ILE A 129 -28.81 -4.50 -29.30
N GLN A 130 -27.96 -3.53 -29.67
CA GLN A 130 -27.44 -3.38 -31.03
C GLN A 130 -26.55 -4.58 -31.39
N ASN A 131 -25.57 -4.90 -30.55
CA ASN A 131 -24.57 -5.94 -30.74
C ASN A 131 -25.21 -7.33 -30.94
N ALA A 132 -26.32 -7.64 -30.26
CA ALA A 132 -27.09 -8.87 -30.45
C ALA A 132 -27.61 -9.09 -31.89
N SER A 133 -27.65 -8.04 -32.72
CA SER A 133 -28.13 -8.10 -34.11
C SER A 133 -27.01 -8.00 -35.15
N LYS A 134 -25.83 -7.47 -34.77
CA LYS A 134 -24.78 -7.06 -35.74
C LYS A 134 -24.19 -8.21 -36.54
N GLU A 135 -24.03 -9.39 -35.94
CA GLU A 135 -23.51 -10.57 -36.63
C GLU A 135 -24.48 -11.02 -37.73
N LEU A 136 -25.75 -11.22 -37.38
CA LEU A 136 -26.83 -11.56 -38.30
C LEU A 136 -26.99 -10.51 -39.42
N PHE A 137 -26.81 -9.23 -39.13
CA PHE A 137 -26.85 -8.15 -40.12
C PHE A 137 -25.61 -8.09 -41.04
N ARG A 138 -24.44 -8.56 -40.62
CA ARG A 138 -23.29 -8.73 -41.53
C ARG A 138 -23.58 -9.80 -42.56
N ASP A 139 -24.18 -10.90 -42.13
CA ASP A 139 -24.61 -12.04 -42.95
C ASP A 139 -25.92 -11.80 -43.73
N ALA A 140 -26.42 -10.55 -43.74
CA ALA A 140 -27.66 -10.12 -44.40
C ALA A 140 -28.95 -10.85 -43.94
N GLN A 141 -28.94 -11.44 -42.74
CA GLN A 141 -30.10 -12.04 -42.09
C GLN A 141 -30.95 -10.97 -41.39
N TRP A 142 -31.51 -10.03 -42.17
CA TRP A 142 -32.21 -8.84 -41.67
C TRP A 142 -33.40 -9.14 -40.75
N THR A 143 -34.17 -10.18 -41.07
CA THR A 143 -35.35 -10.57 -40.27
C THR A 143 -34.92 -11.15 -38.92
N ASP A 144 -33.98 -12.11 -38.91
CA ASP A 144 -33.51 -12.75 -37.68
C ASP A 144 -32.72 -11.79 -36.78
N GLY A 145 -31.89 -10.92 -37.37
CA GLY A 145 -31.19 -9.87 -36.62
C GLY A 145 -32.15 -8.90 -35.93
N THR A 146 -33.24 -8.50 -36.60
CA THR A 146 -34.28 -7.65 -36.00
C THR A 146 -34.99 -8.38 -34.84
N ILE A 147 -35.29 -9.68 -34.99
CA ILE A 147 -35.87 -10.49 -33.92
C ILE A 147 -34.91 -10.58 -32.71
N ALA A 148 -33.62 -10.80 -32.95
CA ALA A 148 -32.60 -10.90 -31.90
C ALA A 148 -32.46 -9.59 -31.11
N GLY A 149 -32.38 -8.45 -31.81
CA GLY A 149 -32.34 -7.12 -31.20
C GLY A 149 -33.59 -6.80 -30.38
N VAL A 150 -34.78 -7.11 -30.89
CA VAL A 150 -36.04 -6.89 -30.15
C VAL A 150 -36.13 -7.77 -28.89
N ARG A 151 -35.71 -9.04 -28.97
CA ARG A 151 -35.64 -9.94 -27.80
C ARG A 151 -34.66 -9.43 -26.75
N ARG A 152 -33.45 -9.02 -27.16
CA ARG A 152 -32.45 -8.45 -26.23
C ARG A 152 -32.94 -7.15 -25.61
N GLY A 153 -33.69 -6.35 -26.35
CA GLY A 153 -34.40 -5.18 -25.83
C GLY A 153 -35.38 -5.55 -24.70
N ALA A 154 -36.23 -6.56 -24.93
CA ALA A 154 -37.20 -7.03 -23.94
C ALA A 154 -36.57 -7.57 -22.64
N GLU A 155 -35.42 -8.24 -22.73
CA GLU A 155 -34.66 -8.74 -21.57
C GLU A 155 -34.08 -7.63 -20.66
N LEU A 156 -33.84 -6.44 -21.22
CA LEU A 156 -33.11 -5.34 -20.56
C LEU A 156 -34.01 -4.16 -20.19
N ILE A 157 -35.02 -3.84 -21.01
CA ILE A 157 -35.98 -2.76 -20.77
C ILE A 157 -36.79 -3.07 -19.51
N ASN A 158 -36.72 -2.18 -18.51
CA ASN A 158 -37.36 -2.35 -17.20
C ASN A 158 -37.02 -3.65 -16.46
N GLN A 159 -35.84 -4.22 -16.73
CA GLN A 159 -35.31 -5.33 -15.93
C GLN A 159 -35.22 -4.92 -14.44
N PRO A 160 -35.77 -5.71 -13.50
CA PRO A 160 -35.71 -5.37 -12.08
C PRO A 160 -34.27 -5.20 -11.58
N TRP A 161 -33.99 -4.08 -10.91
CA TRP A 161 -32.64 -3.65 -10.50
C TRP A 161 -31.82 -4.75 -9.79
N TYR A 162 -32.47 -5.56 -8.96
CA TYR A 162 -31.88 -6.66 -8.20
C TYR A 162 -31.43 -7.88 -9.05
N ARG A 163 -31.84 -7.97 -10.32
CA ARG A 163 -31.41 -9.00 -11.28
C ARG A 163 -30.31 -8.55 -12.25
N SER A 164 -29.95 -7.27 -12.26
CA SER A 164 -28.87 -6.80 -13.14
C SER A 164 -27.52 -7.40 -12.75
N THR A 165 -26.75 -7.89 -13.74
CA THR A 165 -25.42 -8.48 -13.51
C THR A 165 -24.49 -7.51 -12.78
N ALA A 166 -24.62 -6.21 -13.05
CA ALA A 166 -23.87 -5.15 -12.37
C ALA A 166 -24.24 -5.02 -10.88
N PHE A 167 -25.52 -5.15 -10.50
CA PHE A 167 -25.94 -5.14 -9.10
C PHE A 167 -25.43 -6.37 -8.35
N VAL A 168 -25.56 -7.56 -8.95
CA VAL A 168 -25.04 -8.81 -8.35
C VAL A 168 -23.52 -8.74 -8.18
N ALA A 169 -22.78 -8.30 -9.19
CA ALA A 169 -21.33 -8.12 -9.12
C ALA A 169 -20.89 -7.08 -8.07
N SER A 170 -21.56 -5.93 -7.98
CA SER A 170 -21.23 -4.89 -7.01
C SER A 170 -21.61 -5.27 -5.57
N ALA A 171 -22.69 -6.03 -5.37
CA ALA A 171 -23.03 -6.62 -4.07
C ALA A 171 -21.94 -7.62 -3.61
N TRP A 172 -21.53 -8.54 -4.50
CA TRP A 172 -20.41 -9.46 -4.23
C TRP A 172 -19.08 -8.73 -3.98
N LEU A 173 -18.78 -7.69 -4.74
CA LEU A 173 -17.59 -6.84 -4.53
C LEU A 173 -17.62 -6.19 -3.14
N THR A 174 -18.78 -5.67 -2.72
CA THR A 174 -18.95 -4.99 -1.43
C THR A 174 -18.78 -5.97 -0.26
N VAL A 175 -19.39 -7.16 -0.34
CA VAL A 175 -19.22 -8.22 0.67
C VAL A 175 -17.77 -8.69 0.73
N THR A 176 -17.11 -8.86 -0.42
CA THR A 176 -15.70 -9.26 -0.51
C THR A 176 -14.78 -8.19 0.08
N ALA A 177 -14.99 -6.92 -0.24
CA ALA A 177 -14.22 -5.80 0.31
C ALA A 177 -14.37 -5.70 1.84
N ALA A 178 -15.59 -5.87 2.36
CA ALA A 178 -15.85 -5.90 3.80
C ALA A 178 -15.16 -7.09 4.50
N ALA A 179 -15.21 -8.29 3.89
CA ALA A 179 -14.52 -9.47 4.40
C ALA A 179 -12.99 -9.31 4.41
N CYS A 180 -12.41 -8.79 3.32
CA CYS A 180 -10.99 -8.47 3.22
C CYS A 180 -10.57 -7.41 4.25
N GLY A 181 -11.37 -6.36 4.45
CA GLY A 181 -11.12 -5.35 5.49
C GLY A 181 -11.14 -5.92 6.91
N ALA A 182 -12.10 -6.79 7.22
CA ALA A 182 -12.17 -7.48 8.50
C ALA A 182 -10.98 -8.44 8.73
N ALA A 183 -10.58 -9.19 7.70
CA ALA A 183 -9.40 -10.07 7.74
C ALA A 183 -8.11 -9.26 7.96
N ALA A 184 -7.91 -8.18 7.22
CA ALA A 184 -6.77 -7.28 7.39
C ALA A 184 -6.70 -6.69 8.80
N TRP A 185 -7.84 -6.25 9.36
CA TRP A 185 -7.92 -5.77 10.73
C TRP A 185 -7.55 -6.84 11.77
N LEU A 186 -8.02 -8.08 11.59
CA LEU A 186 -7.66 -9.21 12.46
C LEU A 186 -6.17 -9.53 12.39
N ILE A 187 -5.56 -9.53 11.19
CA ILE A 187 -4.13 -9.75 10.99
C ILE A 187 -3.31 -8.65 11.67
N VAL A 188 -3.68 -7.37 11.50
CA VAL A 188 -3.02 -6.25 12.19
C VAL A 188 -3.16 -6.38 13.71
N ARG A 189 -4.34 -6.75 14.21
CA ARG A 189 -4.58 -6.96 15.65
C ARG A 189 -3.79 -8.14 16.24
N TRP A 190 -3.64 -9.23 15.48
CA TRP A 190 -2.82 -10.38 15.87
C TRP A 190 -1.32 -10.02 15.88
N ARG A 191 -0.80 -9.43 14.79
CA ARG A 191 0.60 -8.95 14.75
C ARG A 191 0.90 -7.97 15.88
N THR A 192 0.01 -7.02 16.15
CA THR A 192 0.13 -6.08 17.28
C THR A 192 0.29 -6.82 18.61
N ARG A 193 -0.51 -7.87 18.87
CA ARG A 193 -0.40 -8.69 20.09
C ARG A 193 0.92 -9.44 20.20
N VAL A 194 1.39 -10.02 19.10
CA VAL A 194 2.68 -10.74 19.07
C VAL A 194 3.82 -9.76 19.37
N SER A 195 3.83 -8.59 18.72
CA SER A 195 4.78 -7.52 19.04
C SER A 195 4.68 -7.09 20.50
N CYS A 196 3.50 -6.76 21.03
CA CYS A 196 3.32 -6.37 22.43
C CYS A 196 3.90 -7.39 23.41
N ARG A 197 3.73 -8.70 23.17
CA ARG A 197 4.31 -9.75 24.03
C ARG A 197 5.84 -9.81 23.94
N LYS A 198 6.40 -9.66 22.73
CA LYS A 198 7.86 -9.64 22.54
C LYS A 198 8.48 -8.42 23.23
N GLU A 199 7.89 -7.24 23.05
CA GLU A 199 8.38 -6.00 23.66
C GLU A 199 8.22 -6.02 25.17
N LEU A 200 7.11 -6.56 25.70
CA LEU A 200 6.91 -6.74 27.14
C LEU A 200 8.01 -7.64 27.74
N ALA A 201 8.20 -8.84 27.21
CA ALA A 201 9.25 -9.75 27.67
C ALA A 201 10.68 -9.17 27.55
N ARG A 202 10.94 -8.30 26.55
CA ARG A 202 12.20 -7.55 26.44
C ARG A 202 12.35 -6.55 27.59
N GLY A 203 11.31 -5.76 27.85
CA GLY A 203 11.30 -4.77 28.94
C GLY A 203 11.42 -5.42 30.32
N ASP A 204 10.69 -6.50 30.56
CA ASP A 204 10.68 -7.22 31.83
C ASP A 204 12.07 -7.82 32.15
N ALA A 205 12.77 -8.35 31.14
CA ALA A 205 14.12 -8.90 31.30
C ALA A 205 15.14 -7.82 31.70
N SER A 206 15.26 -6.75 30.90
CA SER A 206 16.18 -5.64 31.20
C SER A 206 15.82 -4.90 32.50
N TYR A 207 14.52 -4.75 32.81
CA TYR A 207 14.10 -4.14 34.06
C TYR A 207 14.42 -5.02 35.28
N ALA A 208 14.30 -6.35 35.15
CA ALA A 208 14.65 -7.28 36.22
C ALA A 208 16.15 -7.29 36.53
N ASN A 209 17.02 -7.32 35.51
CA ASN A 209 18.48 -7.20 35.66
C ASN A 209 18.84 -5.95 36.48
N VAL A 210 18.48 -4.77 35.96
CA VAL A 210 18.73 -3.46 36.61
C VAL A 210 18.19 -3.40 38.04
N SER A 211 17.01 -3.99 38.29
CA SER A 211 16.40 -3.97 39.63
C SER A 211 17.14 -4.89 40.63
N MET A 212 17.78 -5.96 40.15
CA MET A 212 18.60 -6.85 40.96
C MET A 212 19.97 -6.23 41.25
N ASP A 213 20.60 -5.63 40.23
CA ASP A 213 21.98 -5.16 40.30
C ASP A 213 22.13 -3.70 40.74
N LEU A 214 21.04 -2.96 40.97
CA LEU A 214 21.01 -1.54 41.39
C LEU A 214 22.05 -1.15 42.47
N GLN A 215 22.25 -1.99 43.50
CA GLN A 215 23.24 -1.72 44.55
C GLN A 215 24.69 -1.92 44.07
N VAL A 216 24.89 -2.86 43.14
CA VAL A 216 26.16 -3.12 42.45
C VAL A 216 26.44 -1.99 41.45
N THR A 217 25.43 -1.45 40.76
CA THR A 217 25.53 -0.25 39.91
C THR A 217 26.05 0.94 40.69
N GLU A 218 25.43 1.28 41.82
CA GLU A 218 25.83 2.41 42.67
C GLU A 218 27.23 2.20 43.26
N LEU A 219 27.58 0.96 43.67
CA LEU A 219 28.93 0.63 44.13
C LEU A 219 29.96 0.82 43.01
N ASN A 220 29.72 0.27 41.82
CA ASN A 220 30.58 0.42 40.65
C ASN A 220 30.76 1.90 40.28
N ALA A 221 29.67 2.69 40.27
CA ALA A 221 29.74 4.12 40.02
C ALA A 221 30.62 4.83 41.06
N SER A 222 30.47 4.51 42.35
CA SER A 222 31.27 5.12 43.42
C SER A 222 32.78 4.84 43.35
N THR A 223 33.20 3.82 42.59
CA THR A 223 34.61 3.44 42.41
C THR A 223 35.21 3.83 41.06
N ILE A 224 34.44 4.40 40.12
CA ILE A 224 34.97 4.91 38.85
C ILE A 224 35.89 6.12 39.11
N PRO A 225 37.13 6.17 38.56
CA PRO A 225 38.00 7.33 38.72
C PRO A 225 37.42 8.60 38.08
N GLU A 226 37.01 9.58 38.89
CA GLU A 226 36.49 10.87 38.42
C GLU A 226 37.50 11.67 37.58
N SER A 227 38.80 11.44 37.79
CA SER A 227 39.88 12.05 37.00
C SER A 227 40.00 11.50 35.58
N SER A 228 39.38 10.35 35.27
CA SER A 228 39.35 9.82 33.91
C SER A 228 38.42 10.63 33.02
N ARG A 229 38.86 10.90 31.78
CA ARG A 229 38.03 11.57 30.77
C ARG A 229 36.80 10.74 30.39
N TYR A 230 36.96 9.42 30.35
CA TYR A 230 35.87 8.48 30.08
C TYR A 230 35.01 8.27 31.33
N GLY A 231 35.64 8.05 32.50
CA GLY A 231 34.94 7.83 33.77
C GLY A 231 34.02 8.99 34.17
N SER A 232 34.52 10.23 34.15
CA SER A 232 33.72 11.42 34.44
C SER A 232 32.49 11.58 33.55
N THR A 233 32.58 11.21 32.27
CA THR A 233 31.46 11.30 31.32
C THR A 233 30.41 10.21 31.58
N VAL A 234 30.83 9.00 31.96
CA VAL A 234 29.91 7.92 32.37
C VAL A 234 29.19 8.29 33.68
N LEU A 235 29.91 8.86 34.65
CA LEU A 235 29.35 9.37 35.90
C LEU A 235 28.34 10.52 35.66
N GLU A 236 28.57 11.37 34.66
CA GLU A 236 27.56 12.38 34.25
C GLU A 236 26.24 11.73 33.82
N LYS A 237 26.27 10.57 33.13
CA LYS A 237 25.05 9.84 32.76
C LYS A 237 24.41 9.19 33.98
N HIS A 238 25.22 8.57 34.86
CA HIS A 238 24.78 7.95 36.11
C HIS A 238 24.01 8.91 37.04
N ARG A 239 24.37 10.21 37.09
CA ARG A 239 23.60 11.23 37.83
C ARG A 239 22.11 11.31 37.46
N THR A 240 21.71 10.80 36.29
CA THR A 240 20.30 10.73 35.85
C THR A 240 19.67 9.33 35.97
N PHE A 241 20.43 8.33 36.43
CA PHE A 241 20.04 6.92 36.50
C PHE A 241 18.76 6.72 37.33
N MET A 242 18.72 7.20 38.57
CA MET A 242 17.54 7.05 39.43
C MET A 242 16.27 7.70 38.86
N ASN A 243 16.39 8.83 38.14
CA ASN A 243 15.25 9.45 37.46
C ASN A 243 14.74 8.59 36.29
N ARG A 244 15.64 7.96 35.54
CA ARG A 244 15.31 7.01 34.47
C ARG A 244 14.70 5.73 35.04
N TYR A 245 15.24 5.20 36.14
CA TYR A 245 14.73 4.03 36.85
C TYR A 245 13.29 4.25 37.34
N ASN A 246 13.02 5.39 37.98
CA ASN A 246 11.67 5.78 38.38
C ASN A 246 10.72 5.89 37.18
N THR A 247 11.19 6.44 36.05
CA THR A 247 10.41 6.52 34.80
C THR A 247 10.09 5.13 34.23
N ALA A 248 11.08 4.22 34.20
CA ALA A 248 10.88 2.83 33.76
C ALA A 248 9.94 2.06 34.70
N THR A 249 10.02 2.33 36.01
CA THR A 249 9.10 1.78 37.02
C THR A 249 7.67 2.24 36.79
N GLU A 250 7.44 3.54 36.53
CA GLU A 250 6.11 4.07 36.21
C GLU A 250 5.54 3.44 34.93
N LEU A 251 6.36 3.37 33.86
CA LEU A 251 5.99 2.72 32.61
C LEU A 251 5.69 1.22 32.79
N SER A 252 6.46 0.51 33.62
CA SER A 252 6.22 -0.89 33.98
C SER A 252 4.84 -1.06 34.63
N ASN A 253 4.51 -0.23 35.63
CA ASN A 253 3.21 -0.25 36.31
C ASN A 253 2.06 0.00 35.33
N GLN A 254 2.18 1.00 34.44
CA GLN A 254 1.16 1.29 33.42
C GLN A 254 0.99 0.13 32.42
N VAL A 255 2.08 -0.53 32.03
CA VAL A 255 2.07 -1.65 31.09
C VAL A 255 1.48 -2.92 31.71
N HIS A 256 1.83 -3.23 32.96
CA HIS A 256 1.32 -4.39 33.68
C HIS A 256 -0.17 -4.28 34.05
N ALA A 257 -0.72 -3.06 34.11
CA ALA A 257 -2.16 -2.84 34.24
C ALA A 257 -2.97 -3.17 32.96
N LEU A 258 -2.32 -3.41 31.81
CA LEU A 258 -3.02 -3.66 30.53
C LEU A 258 -3.64 -5.06 30.45
N SER A 259 -4.91 -5.14 30.04
CA SER A 259 -5.57 -6.44 29.84
C SER A 259 -5.09 -7.17 28.57
N ARG A 260 -5.34 -8.49 28.49
CA ARG A 260 -5.14 -9.30 27.26
C ARG A 260 -5.91 -8.77 26.03
N ARG A 261 -6.94 -7.92 26.21
CA ARG A 261 -7.68 -7.27 25.11
C ARG A 261 -6.95 -6.03 24.59
N ASP A 262 -6.19 -5.37 25.45
CA ASP A 262 -5.49 -4.11 25.20
C ASP A 262 -4.18 -4.28 24.45
N LEU A 263 -3.49 -5.42 24.62
CA LEU A 263 -2.32 -5.81 23.81
C LEU A 263 -2.58 -5.86 22.29
N GLY A 264 -3.84 -5.80 21.84
CA GLY A 264 -4.20 -5.73 20.41
C GLY A 264 -4.43 -4.33 19.87
N ARG A 265 -4.03 -3.27 20.59
CA ARG A 265 -4.22 -1.86 20.21
C ARG A 265 -2.85 -1.21 19.95
N ARG A 266 -2.72 -0.49 18.83
CA ARG A 266 -1.46 0.20 18.45
C ARG A 266 -0.95 1.23 19.48
N PRO A 267 -1.80 2.04 20.15
CA PRO A 267 -1.33 2.95 21.21
C PRO A 267 -0.63 2.20 22.35
N ASN A 268 -1.14 1.03 22.73
CA ASN A 268 -0.58 0.23 23.81
C ASN A 268 0.73 -0.44 23.38
N LEU A 269 0.90 -0.82 22.11
CA LEU A 269 2.19 -1.23 21.57
C LEU A 269 3.24 -0.11 21.68
N LYS A 270 2.85 1.16 21.50
CA LYS A 270 3.76 2.30 21.72
C LYS A 270 4.15 2.43 23.19
N LEU A 271 3.19 2.32 24.12
CA LEU A 271 3.46 2.35 25.56
C LEU A 271 4.43 1.23 25.99
N ILE A 272 4.18 -0.01 25.55
CA ILE A 272 5.04 -1.16 25.86
C ILE A 272 6.45 -1.00 25.26
N ARG A 273 6.57 -0.42 24.07
CA ARG A 273 7.88 -0.08 23.49
C ARG A 273 8.60 1.00 24.29
N ASN A 274 7.91 2.05 24.70
CA ASN A 274 8.51 3.08 25.57
C ASN A 274 9.04 2.47 26.88
N TYR A 275 8.29 1.54 27.50
CA TYR A 275 8.75 0.78 28.65
C TYR A 275 10.01 -0.03 28.33
N ALA A 276 9.96 -0.86 27.28
CA ALA A 276 11.07 -1.75 26.91
C ALA A 276 12.33 -0.99 26.48
N ASP A 277 12.19 0.15 25.81
CA ASP A 277 13.30 1.01 25.41
C ASP A 277 13.88 1.79 26.62
N ALA A 278 13.06 2.15 27.62
CA ALA A 278 13.53 2.78 28.85
C ALA A 278 14.23 1.78 29.79
N ALA A 279 13.72 0.56 29.89
CA ALA A 279 14.36 -0.54 30.63
C ALA A 279 15.71 -0.92 29.99
N ALA A 280 15.76 -1.07 28.65
CA ALA A 280 17.00 -1.35 27.95
C ALA A 280 18.02 -0.19 27.99
N GLU A 281 17.58 1.08 28.08
CA GLU A 281 18.50 2.21 28.30
C GLU A 281 19.16 2.18 29.68
N LEU A 282 18.48 1.62 30.69
CA LEU A 282 19.03 1.45 32.03
C LEU A 282 20.01 0.28 32.11
N ASP A 283 19.62 -0.87 31.56
CA ASP A 283 20.39 -2.13 31.47
C ASP A 283 21.75 -1.85 30.80
N VAL A 284 21.75 -1.16 29.65
CA VAL A 284 22.98 -0.75 28.97
C VAL A 284 23.79 0.29 29.76
N LEU A 285 23.15 1.18 30.52
CA LEU A 285 23.88 2.16 31.33
C LEU A 285 24.55 1.51 32.56
N ASP A 286 23.90 0.51 33.16
CA ASP A 286 24.46 -0.32 34.24
C ASP A 286 25.66 -1.15 33.74
N ASP A 287 25.49 -1.89 32.63
CA ASP A 287 26.59 -2.60 31.95
C ASP A 287 27.79 -1.68 31.69
N VAL A 288 27.55 -0.46 31.17
CA VAL A 288 28.62 0.51 30.90
C VAL A 288 29.27 1.03 32.18
N ILE A 289 28.53 1.20 33.28
CA ILE A 289 29.09 1.57 34.59
C ILE A 289 29.99 0.44 35.12
N ALA A 290 29.53 -0.82 35.05
CA ALA A 290 30.30 -1.98 35.45
C ALA A 290 31.58 -2.16 34.60
N ASP A 291 31.46 -2.09 33.26
CA ASP A 291 32.60 -2.15 32.34
C ASP A 291 33.58 -1.00 32.54
N THR A 292 33.09 0.22 32.79
CA THR A 292 33.95 1.39 33.07
C THR A 292 34.73 1.19 34.36
N ASN A 293 34.07 0.72 35.43
CA ASN A 293 34.72 0.42 36.70
C ASN A 293 35.79 -0.67 36.53
N ALA A 294 35.43 -1.80 35.92
CA ALA A 294 36.31 -2.94 35.69
C ALA A 294 37.53 -2.56 34.83
N LEU A 295 37.31 -1.84 33.72
CA LEU A 295 38.36 -1.49 32.77
C LEU A 295 39.31 -0.43 33.32
N LEU A 296 38.79 0.67 33.89
CA LEU A 296 39.64 1.77 34.39
C LEU A 296 40.44 1.38 35.64
N ASN A 297 39.85 0.61 36.56
CA ASN A 297 40.55 0.12 37.76
C ASN A 297 41.33 -1.18 37.54
N ARG A 298 41.35 -1.74 36.31
CA ARG A 298 41.93 -3.05 35.98
C ARG A 298 41.44 -4.17 36.92
N GLY A 299 40.15 -4.15 37.27
CA GLY A 299 39.49 -5.15 38.12
C GLY A 299 39.45 -6.53 37.46
N ALA A 300 39.07 -7.58 38.21
CA ALA A 300 39.17 -8.97 37.72
C ALA A 300 38.43 -9.26 36.39
N SER A 301 37.37 -8.50 36.08
CA SER A 301 36.58 -8.58 34.85
C SER A 301 37.07 -7.66 33.71
N TRP A 302 38.19 -6.93 33.87
CA TRP A 302 38.69 -5.99 32.85
C TRP A 302 38.84 -6.59 31.43
N PRO A 303 39.21 -7.87 31.21
CA PRO A 303 39.32 -8.43 29.86
C PRO A 303 37.96 -8.53 29.16
N ALA A 304 36.91 -8.91 29.89
CA ALA A 304 35.55 -8.98 29.35
C ALA A 304 35.02 -7.57 29.03
N ALA A 305 35.23 -6.62 29.94
CA ALA A 305 34.87 -5.22 29.72
C ALA A 305 35.58 -4.63 28.49
N TRP A 306 36.86 -4.97 28.26
CA TRP A 306 37.60 -4.60 27.06
C TRP A 306 37.04 -5.26 25.79
N ASP A 307 36.75 -6.56 25.83
CA ASP A 307 36.15 -7.27 24.68
C ASP A 307 34.77 -6.71 24.29
N HIS A 308 33.97 -6.25 25.27
CA HIS A 308 32.73 -5.50 25.02
C HIS A 308 32.99 -4.19 24.26
N GLN A 309 34.04 -3.43 24.62
CA GLN A 309 34.42 -2.22 23.87
C GLN A 309 34.80 -2.54 22.42
N LEU A 310 35.48 -3.66 22.19
CA LEU A 310 35.91 -4.09 20.86
C LEU A 310 34.77 -4.65 20.01
N ALA A 311 33.72 -5.22 20.60
CA ALA A 311 32.67 -5.94 19.89
C ALA A 311 31.92 -5.12 18.81
N PRO A 312 31.54 -3.85 19.02
CA PRO A 312 30.95 -3.00 17.96
C PRO A 312 31.87 -2.86 16.75
N PHE A 313 33.14 -2.51 16.96
CA PHE A 313 34.10 -2.32 15.86
C PHE A 313 34.43 -3.65 15.16
N ARG A 314 34.60 -4.75 15.90
CA ARG A 314 34.75 -6.10 15.30
C ARG A 314 33.56 -6.47 14.40
N ARG A 315 32.33 -6.13 14.78
CA ARG A 315 31.12 -6.35 13.94
C ARG A 315 31.18 -5.54 12.64
N ASP A 316 31.51 -4.25 12.70
CA ASP A 316 31.65 -3.42 11.50
C ASP A 316 32.75 -3.98 10.58
N LEU A 317 33.94 -4.29 11.11
CA LEU A 317 35.06 -4.86 10.35
C LEU A 317 34.69 -6.18 9.66
N ASN A 318 33.89 -7.04 10.31
CA ASN A 318 33.43 -8.30 9.73
C ASN A 318 32.33 -8.09 8.66
N GLY A 319 31.46 -7.09 8.83
CA GLY A 319 30.43 -6.74 7.85
C GLY A 319 30.95 -6.11 6.56
N LEU A 320 32.19 -5.60 6.53
CA LEU A 320 32.75 -4.91 5.37
C LEU A 320 32.78 -5.75 4.09
N GLU A 321 33.15 -7.02 4.14
CA GLU A 321 33.22 -7.82 2.89
C GLU A 321 31.83 -8.13 2.33
N GLU A 322 30.84 -8.38 3.20
CA GLU A 322 29.45 -8.56 2.79
C GLU A 322 28.91 -7.27 2.13
N MET A 323 29.13 -6.12 2.76
CA MET A 323 28.78 -4.80 2.21
C MET A 323 29.40 -4.57 0.82
N LEU A 324 30.71 -4.78 0.68
CA LEU A 324 31.44 -4.60 -0.59
C LEU A 324 31.05 -5.61 -1.67
N SER A 325 30.48 -6.77 -1.30
CA SER A 325 29.99 -7.78 -2.24
C SER A 325 28.62 -7.46 -2.85
N GLN A 326 27.89 -6.47 -2.31
CA GLN A 326 26.54 -6.15 -2.77
C GLN A 326 26.51 -5.60 -4.20
N ARG A 327 25.41 -5.89 -4.91
CA ARG A 327 25.20 -5.40 -6.28
C ARG A 327 25.13 -3.87 -6.29
N ARG A 328 26.04 -3.24 -7.05
CA ARG A 328 26.25 -1.77 -7.14
C ARG A 328 26.93 -1.14 -5.91
N ALA A 329 27.56 -1.93 -5.04
CA ALA A 329 28.41 -1.41 -3.96
C ALA A 329 29.87 -1.17 -4.40
N GLU A 330 30.14 -1.02 -5.70
CA GLU A 330 31.47 -0.67 -6.25
C GLU A 330 32.65 -1.43 -5.61
N GLY A 331 32.48 -2.74 -5.40
CA GLY A 331 33.39 -3.59 -4.63
C GLY A 331 34.81 -3.76 -5.21
N SER A 332 35.06 -3.30 -6.44
CA SER A 332 36.36 -3.24 -7.11
C SER A 332 36.99 -1.83 -7.14
N SER A 333 36.33 -0.82 -6.55
CA SER A 333 36.82 0.56 -6.50
C SER A 333 38.02 0.75 -5.57
N ALA A 334 38.73 1.87 -5.75
CA ALA A 334 39.83 2.26 -4.86
C ALA A 334 39.37 2.46 -3.40
N THR A 335 38.14 2.94 -3.17
CA THR A 335 37.57 3.08 -1.82
C THR A 335 37.22 1.73 -1.20
N ALA A 336 36.75 0.76 -1.99
CA ALA A 336 36.58 -0.63 -1.55
C ALA A 336 37.91 -1.30 -1.21
N ALA A 337 38.98 -1.05 -1.98
CA ALA A 337 40.33 -1.53 -1.67
C ALA A 337 40.86 -0.94 -0.35
N ALA A 338 40.72 0.37 -0.14
CA ALA A 338 41.13 1.05 1.09
C ALA A 338 40.40 0.50 2.34
N LEU A 339 39.09 0.21 2.23
CA LEU A 339 38.31 -0.42 3.30
C LEU A 339 38.82 -1.84 3.65
N ARG A 340 39.21 -2.65 2.65
CA ARG A 340 39.79 -3.98 2.91
C ARG A 340 41.16 -3.90 3.58
N SER A 341 42.07 -3.05 3.07
CA SER A 341 43.39 -2.85 3.69
C SER A 341 43.25 -2.37 5.15
N PHE A 342 42.38 -1.39 5.40
CA PHE A 342 42.13 -0.89 6.75
C PHE A 342 41.52 -1.95 7.68
N ARG A 343 40.66 -2.83 7.17
CA ARG A 343 40.10 -3.95 7.96
C ARG A 343 41.17 -4.90 8.45
N ASP A 344 42.11 -5.25 7.58
CA ASP A 344 43.13 -6.26 7.88
C ASP A 344 44.26 -5.66 8.75
N GLU A 345 44.57 -4.37 8.58
CA GLU A 345 45.34 -3.53 9.53
C GLU A 345 44.68 -3.53 10.93
N SER A 346 43.40 -3.16 10.98
CA SER A 346 42.64 -3.03 12.24
C SER A 346 42.52 -4.33 13.03
N ARG A 347 42.41 -5.49 12.36
CA ARG A 347 42.37 -6.80 13.05
C ARG A 347 43.66 -7.08 13.82
N SER A 348 44.81 -6.85 13.19
CA SER A 348 46.13 -6.97 13.82
C SER A 348 46.29 -5.99 14.99
N ASP A 349 45.80 -4.77 14.82
CA ASP A 349 45.83 -3.74 15.85
C ASP A 349 44.98 -4.07 17.08
N LEU A 350 43.82 -4.73 16.91
CA LEU A 350 42.98 -5.15 18.02
C LEU A 350 43.64 -6.19 18.92
N GLU A 351 44.35 -7.16 18.33
CA GLU A 351 45.13 -8.15 19.08
C GLU A 351 46.29 -7.47 19.82
N ARG A 352 47.01 -6.59 19.12
CA ARG A 352 48.13 -5.81 19.65
C ARG A 352 47.73 -4.93 20.84
N TRP A 353 46.66 -4.14 20.73
CA TRP A 353 46.22 -3.28 21.85
C TRP A 353 45.72 -4.09 23.04
N SER A 354 45.13 -5.26 22.80
CA SER A 354 44.71 -6.17 23.87
C SER A 354 45.92 -6.74 24.63
N SER A 355 47.01 -7.07 23.92
CA SER A 355 48.29 -7.47 24.53
C SER A 355 48.95 -6.33 25.31
N GLU A 356 49.11 -5.14 24.69
CA GLU A 356 49.70 -3.96 25.34
C GLU A 356 48.88 -3.50 26.57
N LEU A 357 47.57 -3.74 26.58
CA LEU A 357 46.72 -3.48 27.74
C LEU A 357 46.94 -4.53 28.83
N ALA A 358 47.02 -5.82 28.46
CA ALA A 358 47.24 -6.93 29.38
C ALA A 358 48.59 -6.84 30.12
N ASP A 359 49.68 -6.55 29.40
CA ASP A 359 51.02 -6.47 29.97
C ASP A 359 51.32 -5.15 30.73
N GLY A 360 50.47 -4.13 30.56
CA GLY A 360 50.60 -2.84 31.22
C GLY A 360 51.29 -1.75 30.41
N SER A 361 51.72 -2.03 29.17
CA SER A 361 52.37 -1.07 28.27
C SER A 361 51.49 0.14 27.93
N ILE A 362 50.16 -0.01 27.93
CA ILE A 362 49.21 1.11 27.78
C ILE A 362 48.18 1.18 28.92
N SER A 363 47.74 2.42 29.21
CA SER A 363 46.61 2.63 30.12
C SER A 363 45.28 2.25 29.45
N PRO A 364 44.24 1.91 30.23
CA PRO A 364 42.88 1.71 29.72
C PRO A 364 42.37 2.89 28.88
N GLU A 365 42.69 4.13 29.28
CA GLU A 365 42.31 5.33 28.51
C GLU A 365 43.04 5.41 27.17
N THR A 366 44.32 5.05 27.10
CA THR A 366 45.08 4.99 25.82
C THR A 366 44.51 3.91 24.89
N ALA A 367 44.06 2.78 25.43
CA ALA A 367 43.39 1.75 24.63
C ALA A 367 42.06 2.25 24.05
N LEU A 368 41.25 2.95 24.86
CA LEU A 368 40.00 3.59 24.43
C LEU A 368 40.21 4.74 23.42
N ASP A 369 41.30 5.51 23.54
CA ASP A 369 41.71 6.54 22.56
C ASP A 369 41.98 5.90 21.18
N ARG A 370 42.82 4.85 21.13
CA ARG A 370 43.15 4.15 19.88
C ARG A 370 41.91 3.53 19.22
N LEU A 371 41.03 2.92 20.02
CA LEU A 371 39.76 2.37 19.54
C LEU A 371 38.85 3.46 18.94
N ARG A 372 38.72 4.62 19.60
CA ARG A 372 37.98 5.76 19.05
C ARG A 372 38.56 6.17 17.70
N ASP A 373 39.88 6.36 17.63
CA ASP A 373 40.54 6.90 16.43
C ASP A 373 40.41 5.94 15.23
N ALA A 374 40.50 4.63 15.45
CA ALA A 374 40.24 3.64 14.42
C ALA A 374 38.77 3.61 13.96
N ARG A 375 37.80 3.75 14.88
CA ARG A 375 36.37 3.88 14.52
C ARG A 375 36.08 5.16 13.74
N THR A 376 36.74 6.27 14.07
CA THR A 376 36.67 7.51 13.29
C THR A 376 37.24 7.31 11.88
N ARG A 377 38.43 6.72 11.76
CA ARG A 377 39.06 6.40 10.46
C ARG A 377 38.19 5.47 9.60
N LEU A 378 37.53 4.47 10.19
CA LEU A 378 36.55 3.64 9.49
C LEU A 378 35.36 4.46 8.99
N SER A 379 34.83 5.34 9.83
CA SER A 379 33.67 6.18 9.51
C SER A 379 33.94 7.06 8.28
N ASP A 380 35.15 7.61 8.16
CA ASP A 380 35.52 8.45 7.01
C ASP A 380 35.77 7.63 5.74
N LEU A 381 36.39 6.45 5.84
CA LEU A 381 36.50 5.51 4.72
C LEU A 381 35.13 5.08 4.18
N LEU A 382 34.16 4.84 5.06
CA LEU A 382 32.77 4.51 4.68
C LEU A 382 32.06 5.69 4.00
N LYS A 383 32.28 6.94 4.42
CA LYS A 383 31.75 8.13 3.73
C LYS A 383 32.32 8.28 2.32
N HIS A 384 33.64 8.11 2.15
CA HIS A 384 34.28 8.16 0.83
C HIS A 384 33.76 7.06 -0.11
N HIS A 385 33.50 5.86 0.43
CA HIS A 385 32.89 4.78 -0.33
C HIS A 385 31.42 5.06 -0.67
N ALA A 386 30.66 5.72 0.22
CA ALA A 386 29.27 6.11 -0.04
C ALA A 386 29.15 7.06 -1.24
N GLU A 387 29.99 8.10 -1.33
CA GLU A 387 30.01 8.99 -2.51
C GLU A 387 30.40 8.23 -3.80
N THR A 388 31.30 7.25 -3.71
CA THR A 388 31.67 6.39 -4.86
C THR A 388 30.43 5.65 -5.40
N VAL A 389 29.67 5.04 -4.49
CA VAL A 389 28.47 4.25 -4.80
C VAL A 389 27.30 5.12 -5.27
N ILE A 390 27.11 6.31 -4.71
CA ILE A 390 26.09 7.28 -5.16
C ILE A 390 26.41 7.75 -6.58
N GLY A 391 27.67 8.14 -6.84
CA GLY A 391 28.11 8.58 -8.17
C GLY A 391 27.97 7.52 -9.26
N ALA A 392 28.08 6.23 -8.90
CA ALA A 392 27.86 5.12 -9.82
C ALA A 392 26.37 4.83 -10.12
N TYR A 393 25.45 5.17 -9.22
CA TYR A 393 24.01 4.85 -9.37
C TYR A 393 23.19 5.99 -9.97
N ALA A 394 23.38 7.22 -9.51
CA ALA A 394 22.52 8.36 -9.85
C ALA A 394 22.76 8.86 -11.29
N ARG A 395 21.69 9.16 -12.03
CA ARG A 395 21.79 9.69 -13.41
C ARG A 395 21.96 11.19 -13.49
N ASN A 396 21.67 11.91 -12.40
CA ASN A 396 21.70 13.36 -12.32
C ASN A 396 21.79 13.82 -10.86
N GLU A 397 22.10 15.10 -10.65
CA GLU A 397 22.31 15.66 -9.31
C GLU A 397 21.07 15.62 -8.41
N LYS A 398 19.84 15.57 -8.96
CA LYS A 398 18.62 15.40 -8.15
C LYS A 398 18.50 13.99 -7.60
N GLU A 399 18.86 12.98 -8.39
CA GLU A 399 18.93 11.59 -7.93
C GLU A 399 20.09 11.40 -6.91
N ALA A 400 21.27 11.99 -7.18
CA ALA A 400 22.40 11.92 -6.25
C ALA A 400 22.10 12.63 -4.92
N GLY A 401 21.49 13.82 -4.95
CA GLY A 401 21.07 14.57 -3.77
C GLY A 401 20.03 13.83 -2.92
N LEU A 402 19.10 13.10 -3.53
CA LEU A 402 18.19 12.21 -2.80
C LEU A 402 18.95 11.10 -2.07
N MET A 403 19.92 10.46 -2.73
CA MET A 403 20.71 9.39 -2.11
C MET A 403 21.64 9.88 -1.00
N ARG A 404 22.32 11.04 -1.16
CA ARG A 404 23.14 11.62 -0.08
C ARG A 404 22.29 11.92 1.15
N LYS A 405 21.11 12.52 0.94
CA LYS A 405 20.16 12.79 2.02
C LYS A 405 19.70 11.50 2.72
N ASP A 406 19.43 10.43 1.97
CA ASP A 406 19.04 9.14 2.56
C ASP A 406 20.21 8.45 3.30
N MET A 407 21.47 8.66 2.88
CA MET A 407 22.68 8.23 3.61
C MET A 407 22.92 9.01 4.91
N GLU A 408 22.91 10.36 4.85
CA GLU A 408 22.99 11.23 6.03
C GLU A 408 21.88 10.91 7.03
N SER A 409 20.66 10.71 6.50
CA SER A 409 19.52 10.25 7.29
C SER A 409 19.83 8.92 7.93
N ALA A 410 20.37 7.90 7.23
CA ALA A 410 20.69 6.61 7.83
C ALA A 410 21.81 6.65 8.89
N GLN A 411 22.77 7.57 8.80
CA GLN A 411 23.74 7.81 9.88
C GLN A 411 23.07 8.43 11.13
N ALA A 412 22.04 9.27 10.95
CA ALA A 412 21.27 9.87 12.04
C ALA A 412 20.08 9.01 12.55
N GLU A 413 19.52 8.14 11.71
CA GLU A 413 18.31 7.32 11.91
C GLU A 413 18.57 6.02 12.70
N THR A 414 19.79 5.80 13.22
CA THR A 414 20.07 4.86 14.33
C THR A 414 19.14 5.10 15.55
N LYS A 415 18.41 6.23 15.54
CA LYS A 415 17.42 6.69 16.50
C LYS A 415 15.96 6.21 16.26
N THR A 416 15.54 5.77 15.06
CA THR A 416 14.10 5.88 14.67
C THR A 416 13.31 4.64 14.19
N ARG A 417 13.89 3.51 13.75
CA ARG A 417 13.07 2.39 13.19
C ARG A 417 12.91 1.13 14.06
N TYR A 418 13.86 0.78 14.94
CA TYR A 418 13.78 -0.44 15.77
C TYR A 418 14.38 -0.23 17.17
N GLY A 419 13.81 0.72 17.92
CA GLY A 419 14.40 1.20 19.18
C GLY A 419 15.66 2.04 18.91
N ARG A 420 16.21 2.67 19.96
CA ARG A 420 17.61 3.10 19.93
C ARG A 420 18.45 1.83 19.99
N SER A 421 19.35 1.64 19.02
CA SER A 421 20.45 0.69 19.20
C SER A 421 21.45 1.33 20.16
N TYR A 422 21.17 1.28 21.46
CA TYR A 422 22.17 1.60 22.48
C TYR A 422 23.33 0.64 22.28
N GLU A 423 24.52 1.20 22.07
CA GLU A 423 25.74 0.42 21.96
C GLU A 423 26.27 0.25 23.39
N PRO A 424 26.34 -0.98 23.95
CA PRO A 424 26.87 -1.24 25.28
C PRO A 424 28.39 -1.12 25.24
N SER A 425 28.85 0.12 25.17
CA SER A 425 30.25 0.50 25.21
C SER A 425 30.40 1.89 25.82
N ILE A 426 31.54 2.10 26.47
CA ILE A 426 31.97 3.38 27.01
C ILE A 426 31.99 4.42 25.88
N LEU A 427 32.53 4.05 24.70
CA LEU A 427 32.54 4.95 23.54
C LEU A 427 31.14 5.30 23.03
N GLY A 428 30.20 4.36 23.04
CA GLY A 428 28.80 4.58 22.64
C GLY A 428 27.99 5.42 23.64
N THR A 429 28.47 5.53 24.88
CA THR A 429 27.88 6.36 25.94
C THR A 429 28.49 7.77 25.99
N VAL A 430 29.80 7.86 25.71
CA VAL A 430 30.57 9.11 25.70
C VAL A 430 30.34 9.90 24.41
N TYR A 431 30.30 9.22 23.25
CA TYR A 431 30.08 9.86 21.95
C TYR A 431 28.62 9.68 21.50
N PRO A 432 28.01 10.70 20.84
CA PRO A 432 26.66 10.56 20.30
C PRO A 432 26.55 9.43 19.27
N SER A 433 25.37 8.80 19.15
CA SER A 433 25.13 7.64 18.27
C SER A 433 25.35 7.89 16.77
N TYR A 434 25.52 9.14 16.34
CA TYR A 434 25.83 9.54 14.96
C TYR A 434 27.33 9.81 14.73
N TYR A 435 28.16 9.78 15.78
CA TYR A 435 29.58 10.12 15.73
C TYR A 435 30.37 9.12 14.88
N PHE A 436 30.05 7.83 15.01
CA PHE A 436 30.60 6.75 14.18
C PHE A 436 29.61 6.38 13.06
N PHE A 437 30.10 6.27 11.83
CA PHE A 437 29.32 5.75 10.71
C PHE A 437 29.58 4.24 10.60
N SER A 438 28.52 3.44 10.75
CA SER A 438 28.59 1.97 10.82
C SER A 438 28.26 1.30 9.47
N VAL A 439 28.69 0.05 9.30
CA VAL A 439 28.33 -0.75 8.11
C VAL A 439 26.82 -0.98 8.01
N PRO A 440 26.07 -1.26 9.09
CA PRO A 440 24.60 -1.29 9.07
C PRO A 440 23.97 0.04 8.61
N SER A 441 24.48 1.19 9.08
CA SER A 441 23.98 2.51 8.66
C SER A 441 24.17 2.73 7.15
N PHE A 442 25.34 2.38 6.61
CA PHE A 442 25.64 2.47 5.17
C PHE A 442 24.62 1.68 4.34
N ASN A 443 24.41 0.40 4.69
CA ASN A 443 23.50 -0.49 3.97
C ASN A 443 22.04 0.02 3.98
N SER A 444 21.60 0.58 5.10
CA SER A 444 20.26 1.16 5.25
C SER A 444 20.08 2.44 4.41
N GLY A 445 21.10 3.29 4.35
CA GLY A 445 21.08 4.51 3.54
C GLY A 445 21.02 4.21 2.04
N PHE A 446 21.90 3.32 1.57
CA PHE A 446 21.98 2.95 0.15
C PHE A 446 20.67 2.35 -0.38
N SER A 447 20.10 1.39 0.34
CA SER A 447 18.86 0.70 -0.07
C SER A 447 17.64 1.63 -0.05
N THR A 448 17.60 2.61 0.85
CA THR A 448 16.55 3.64 0.88
C THR A 448 16.67 4.57 -0.34
N GLY A 449 17.87 5.11 -0.61
CA GLY A 449 18.14 6.00 -1.75
C GLY A 449 17.77 5.41 -3.11
N VAL A 450 18.10 4.14 -3.34
CA VAL A 450 17.73 3.39 -4.56
C VAL A 450 16.20 3.32 -4.75
N SER A 451 15.45 3.21 -3.65
CA SER A 451 13.98 3.09 -3.69
C SER A 451 13.33 4.42 -4.04
N SER A 452 13.79 5.52 -3.45
CA SER A 452 13.29 6.88 -3.64
C SER A 452 13.28 7.32 -5.11
N VAL A 453 14.34 6.99 -5.87
CA VAL A 453 14.50 7.35 -7.30
C VAL A 453 13.48 6.65 -8.22
N SER A 454 12.98 5.49 -7.82
CA SER A 454 12.13 4.65 -8.69
C SER A 454 10.73 5.22 -8.98
N SER A 455 10.15 6.04 -8.10
CA SER A 455 8.68 6.21 -8.02
C SER A 455 8.02 7.32 -8.87
N ALA A 456 8.73 8.16 -9.63
CA ALA A 456 8.22 9.50 -10.03
C ALA A 456 7.57 9.72 -11.47
N ARG A 457 6.42 9.09 -11.94
CA ARG A 457 5.85 9.11 -13.39
C ARG A 457 4.27 8.80 -13.63
N GLY A 458 3.46 9.38 -14.61
CA GLY A 458 2.06 8.93 -15.10
C GLY A 458 1.00 9.89 -15.86
N GLY A 459 -0.19 9.45 -16.47
CA GLY A 459 -1.34 10.28 -17.08
C GLY A 459 -2.54 9.65 -17.96
N GLY A 460 -3.65 10.36 -18.42
CA GLY A 460 -4.83 9.90 -19.32
C GLY A 460 -6.08 10.87 -19.71
N ALA A 461 -7.14 10.52 -20.57
CA ALA A 461 -8.30 11.40 -21.12
C ALA A 461 -9.68 10.75 -21.71
N THR A 462 -10.71 11.50 -22.29
CA THR A 462 -12.18 11.09 -22.65
C THR A 462 -13.00 11.75 -23.91
N THR A 463 -14.38 11.69 -24.07
CA THR A 463 -15.28 11.81 -25.36
C THR A 463 -16.76 12.50 -25.36
N GLY A 464 -17.65 12.51 -26.44
CA GLY A 464 -19.06 13.17 -26.56
C GLY A 464 -20.06 12.94 -27.82
N TYR A 465 -21.28 13.63 -27.96
CA TYR A 465 -22.41 13.61 -29.03
C TYR A 465 -22.71 15.03 -29.68
N GLY A 466 -22.95 15.21 -31.00
CA GLY A 466 -23.74 16.37 -31.53
C GLY A 466 -23.49 16.94 -32.95
N SER A 467 -24.57 17.44 -33.61
CA SER A 467 -24.55 18.56 -34.61
C SER A 467 -25.93 19.06 -35.09
N SER A 468 -26.98 18.25 -35.16
CA SER A 468 -28.32 18.71 -35.59
C SER A 468 -29.07 19.48 -34.49
N GLY A 469 -29.47 20.72 -34.77
CA GLY A 469 -30.09 21.61 -33.78
C GLY A 469 -31.52 21.22 -33.36
N GLY A 470 -31.74 21.20 -32.04
CA GLY A 470 -33.04 21.04 -31.40
C GLY A 470 -32.89 20.39 -30.02
N SER A 471 -33.69 20.80 -29.03
CA SER A 471 -33.62 20.34 -27.63
C SER A 471 -34.10 18.89 -27.42
N PHE A 472 -33.93 18.01 -28.40
CA PHE A 472 -34.32 16.61 -28.31
C PHE A 472 -33.30 15.85 -27.46
N SER A 473 -33.76 15.28 -26.36
CA SER A 473 -32.94 14.56 -25.37
C SER A 473 -33.33 13.09 -25.21
N GLY A 474 -34.05 12.57 -26.20
CA GLY A 474 -34.59 11.21 -26.19
C GLY A 474 -33.53 10.13 -26.00
N SER A 475 -33.88 9.10 -25.22
CA SER A 475 -33.01 7.95 -25.01
C SER A 475 -32.86 7.15 -26.31
N GLY A 476 -31.66 7.16 -26.88
CA GLY A 476 -31.27 6.22 -27.91
C GLY A 476 -29.77 6.20 -28.16
N SER A 477 -29.36 5.39 -29.11
CA SER A 477 -28.09 5.50 -29.84
C SER A 477 -28.16 4.67 -31.11
N SER A 478 -27.22 4.93 -32.02
CA SER A 478 -26.94 4.05 -33.15
C SER A 478 -25.45 3.72 -33.18
N SER A 479 -25.11 2.60 -33.81
CA SER A 479 -23.74 2.28 -34.17
C SER A 479 -23.70 1.43 -35.44
N GLY A 480 -22.56 1.48 -36.14
CA GLY A 480 -22.33 0.67 -37.34
C GLY A 480 -22.13 -0.81 -37.02
N PHE A 481 -22.28 -1.66 -38.06
CA PHE A 481 -22.00 -3.10 -38.01
C PHE A 481 -21.11 -3.58 -39.17
#